data_AF-A0A197KD34-F1
#
_entry.id   AF-A0A197KD34-F1
#
_cell.length_a   1.000
_cell.length_b   1.000
_cell.length_c   1.000
_cell.angle_alpha   90.00
_cell.angle_beta   90.00
_cell.angle_gamma   90.00
#
_symmetry.space_group_name_H-M   'P 1'
#
loop_
_entity.id
_entity.type
_entity.pdbx_description
1 polymer ?
#
loop_
_entity_poly.entity_id
_entity_poly.type
_entity_poly.pdbx_seq_one_letter_code
_entity_poly.pdbx_strand_id
1 'polypeptide(L)' 'MCAICLGEYEVGDQVRTLPCYHQYHLACIDPWLLNVASLCPICKRDLWPGSP' A
#
# COMPACT_ATOMS: atom_id res chain seq x y z
N MET A 1 -6.39 -10.15 -0.65
CA MET A 1 -5.33 -10.41 0.34
C MET A 1 -4.36 -9.23 0.34
N CYS A 2 -4.10 -8.68 1.52
CA CYS A 2 -3.12 -7.62 1.71
C CYS A 2 -1.70 -8.20 1.70
N ALA A 3 -0.85 -7.76 0.77
CA ALA A 3 0.51 -8.31 0.64
C ALA A 3 1.49 -7.88 1.77
N ILE A 4 1.05 -7.05 2.72
CA ILE A 4 1.86 -6.61 3.87
C ILE A 4 1.61 -7.52 5.08
N CYS A 5 0.35 -7.70 5.48
CA CYS A 5 -0.01 -8.54 6.64
C CYS A 5 -0.42 -9.98 6.26
N LEU A 6 -0.52 -10.27 4.96
CA LEU A 6 -1.02 -11.53 4.39
C LEU A 6 -2.47 -11.88 4.78
N GLY A 7 -3.22 -10.93 5.34
CA GLY A 7 -4.64 -11.09 5.70
C GLY A 7 -5.60 -10.91 4.52
N GLU A 8 -6.79 -11.51 4.63
CA GLU A 8 -7.89 -11.28 3.70
C GLU A 8 -8.56 -9.92 3.94
N TYR A 9 -9.39 -9.48 3.00
CA TYR A 9 -10.18 -8.25 3.16
C TYR A 9 -11.59 -8.62 3.59
N GLU A 10 -12.08 -7.95 4.63
CA GLU A 10 -13.40 -8.17 5.18
C GLU A 10 -14.31 -6.94 5.00
N VAL A 11 -15.62 -7.14 5.15
CA VAL A 11 -16.58 -6.04 5.10
C VAL A 11 -16.31 -5.08 6.26
N GLY A 12 -16.05 -3.82 5.94
CA GLY A 12 -15.70 -2.79 6.92
C GLY A 12 -14.21 -2.47 6.97
N ASP A 13 -13.35 -3.26 6.34
CA ASP A 13 -11.93 -2.94 6.23
C ASP A 13 -11.71 -1.65 5.44
N GLN A 14 -10.85 -0.80 5.98
CA GLN A 14 -10.35 0.35 5.25
C GLN A 14 -9.21 -0.10 4.35
N VAL A 15 -9.43 0.03 3.03
CA VAL A 15 -8.46 -0.38 2.01
C VAL A 15 -8.03 0.84 1.21
N ARG A 16 -6.73 0.96 0.96
CA ARG A 16 -6.16 1.98 0.08
C ARG A 16 -5.72 1.31 -1.22
N THR A 17 -6.15 1.89 -2.34
CA THR A 17 -5.71 1.48 -3.69
C THR A 17 -4.66 2.46 -4.18
N LEU A 18 -3.48 1.96 -4.53
CA LEU A 18 -2.40 2.78 -5.09
C LEU A 18 -2.65 3.08 -6.58
N PRO A 19 -1.97 4.07 -7.20
CA PRO A 19 -2.08 4.35 -8.64
C PRO A 19 -1.64 3.20 -9.56
N CYS A 20 -0.89 2.23 -9.03
CA CYS A 20 -0.57 0.98 -9.71
C CYS A 20 -1.67 -0.10 -9.57
N TYR A 21 -2.83 0.26 -9.00
CA TYR A 21 -4.00 -0.59 -8.74
C TYR A 21 -3.82 -1.71 -7.70
N HIS A 22 -2.66 -1.79 -7.04
CA HIS A 22 -2.50 -2.68 -5.89
C HIS A 22 -3.20 -2.14 -4.65
N GLN A 23 -3.83 -3.05 -3.91
CA GLN A 23 -4.63 -2.76 -2.73
C GLN A 23 -3.94 -3.26 -1.46
N TYR A 24 -4.18 -2.55 -0.36
CA TYR A 24 -3.63 -2.85 0.96
C TYR A 24 -4.60 -2.35 2.03
N HIS A 25 -4.61 -2.99 3.20
CA HIS A 25 -5.25 -2.37 4.37
C HIS A 25 -4.60 -1.01 4.63
N LEU A 26 -5.41 0.00 4.90
CA LEU A 26 -4.96 1.37 5.16
C LEU A 26 -3.96 1.40 6.32
N ALA A 27 -4.26 0.67 7.40
CA ALA A 27 -3.38 0.49 8.55
C ALA A 27 -2.04 -0.21 8.23
N CYS A 28 -1.97 -0.97 7.13
CA CYS A 28 -0.72 -1.61 6.71
C CYS A 28 0.11 -0.73 5.78
N ILE A 29 -0.52 -0.08 4.79
CA ILE A 29 0.22 0.66 3.77
C ILE A 29 0.62 2.06 4.23
N ASP A 30 -0.17 2.75 5.05
CA ASP A 30 0.18 4.12 5.45
C ASP A 30 1.50 4.15 6.26
N PRO A 31 1.72 3.29 7.29
CA PRO A 31 3.01 3.24 7.99
C PRO A 31 4.17 2.82 7.08
N TRP A 32 3.92 1.94 6.11
CA TRP A 32 4.93 1.52 5.14
C TRP A 32 5.38 2.69 4.27
N LEU A 33 4.43 3.48 3.74
CA LEU A 33 4.73 4.64 2.91
C LEU A 33 5.41 5.77 3.66
N LEU A 34 5.09 5.93 4.94
CA LEU A 34 5.67 6.99 5.78
C LEU A 34 7.07 6.63 6.30
N ASN A 35 7.33 5.36 6.63
CA ASN A 35 8.52 4.98 7.39
C ASN A 35 9.49 4.05 6.64
N VAL A 36 9.05 3.41 5.55
CA VAL A 36 9.84 2.41 4.84
C VAL A 36 10.21 2.88 3.45
N ALA A 37 9.24 3.11 2.57
CA ALA A 37 9.47 3.55 1.20
C ALA A 37 8.19 4.08 0.54
N SER A 38 8.31 5.07 -0.34
CA SER A 38 7.24 5.54 -1.23
C SER A 38 6.94 4.60 -2.41
N LEU A 39 7.38 3.33 -2.34
CA LEU A 39 7.25 2.35 -3.40
C LEU A 39 6.14 1.33 -3.10
N CYS A 40 5.40 0.93 -4.13
CA CYS A 40 4.46 -0.18 -4.04
C CYS A 40 5.17 -1.48 -3.59
N PRO A 41 4.70 -2.16 -2.51
CA PRO A 41 5.29 -3.42 -2.06
C PRO A 41 5.37 -4.53 -3.11
N ILE A 42 4.40 -4.59 -4.03
CA ILE A 42 4.29 -5.63 -5.06
C ILE A 42 5.14 -5.29 -6.29
N CYS A 43 4.84 -4.20 -6.99
CA CYS A 43 5.47 -3.89 -8.28
C CYS A 43 6.61 -2.87 -8.21
N LYS A 44 6.94 -2.36 -7.00
CA LYS A 44 7.99 -1.37 -6.76
C LYS A 44 7.82 -0.05 -7.52
N ARG A 45 6.63 0.24 -8.07
CA ARG A 45 6.32 1.53 -8.67
C ARG A 45 6.34 2.62 -7.60
N ASP A 46 7.05 3.70 -7.88
CA ASP A 46 7.07 4.89 -7.04
C ASP A 46 5.71 5.60 -7.08
N LEU A 47 5.25 6.01 -5.90
CA LEU A 47 4.01 6.73 -5.69
C LEU A 47 4.21 8.24 -5.73
N TRP A 48 5.47 8.72 -5.66
CA TRP A 48 5.84 10.11 -5.88
C TRP A 48 6.89 10.25 -6.99
N PRO A 49 6.48 10.11 -8.27
CA PRO A 49 7.35 10.46 -9.39
C PRO A 49 7.57 11.97 -9.39
N GLY A 50 8.58 12.44 -8.64
CA GLY A 50 8.91 13.86 -8.51
C GLY A 50 9.36 14.33 -7.12
N SER A 51 9.68 13.46 -6.15
CA SER A 51 10.49 13.94 -5.02
C SER A 51 11.86 14.37 -5.55
N PRO A 52 12.40 15.54 -5.14
CA PRO A 52 13.70 16.03 -5.62
C PRO A 52 14.85 15.07 -5.29
#